data_AF-A0A2N3GAR2-F1
#
_entry.id   AF-A0A2N3GAR2-F1
#
_cell.length_a   1.000
_cell.length_b   1.000
_cell.length_c   1.000
_cell.angle_alpha   90.00
_cell.angle_beta   90.00
_cell.angle_gamma   90.00
#
_symmetry.space_group_name_H-M   'P 1'
#
loop_
_entity.id
_entity.type
_entity.pdbx_description
1 polymer ?
#
loop_
_entity_poly.entity_id
_entity_poly.type
_entity_poly.pdbx_seq_one_letter_code
_entity_poly.pdbx_strand_id
1 'polypeptide(L)'
;MNLSKLIAALVAAAVTAAIFAPATLAVPARAKSQRHRASERLEIPKDPAALAASNTDMPHDAGLPGDGSNNLQFDLFRDGDIILGFDAWTVGHAGVLDGTRNISAYTYCVWSAIKSGAACVTLEQGGKYRHYDWAFGLYVPGTTLAQRSAARRFVSYQAGEPYVLASAKTDFTRWYCSKLPWAGYKSQASRDLDSNGGYWVTPADLYNDAETRVFAAAN
;
A
#
# COMPACT_ATOMS: atom_id res chain seq x y z
N MET A 1 -20.10 -59.82 -43.65
CA MET A 1 -20.91 -58.93 -42.78
C MET A 1 -20.28 -58.95 -41.40
N ASN A 2 -20.03 -57.77 -40.81
CA ASN A 2 -19.50 -57.51 -39.47
C ASN A 2 -18.25 -58.29 -39.02
N LEU A 3 -17.09 -57.65 -39.27
CA LEU A 3 -15.77 -58.14 -38.92
C LEU A 3 -15.52 -58.07 -37.41
N SER A 4 -15.60 -59.25 -36.77
CA SER A 4 -14.72 -59.69 -35.68
C SER A 4 -14.53 -58.78 -34.45
N LYS A 5 -15.39 -58.98 -33.45
CA LYS A 5 -14.85 -59.35 -32.12
C LYS A 5 -14.33 -60.80 -32.21
N LEU A 6 -13.38 -61.17 -31.34
CA LEU A 6 -12.62 -62.44 -31.31
C LEU A 6 -11.52 -62.59 -32.39
N ILE A 7 -10.30 -62.16 -32.05
CA ILE A 7 -9.13 -63.05 -31.80
C ILE A 7 -8.40 -62.37 -30.61
N ALA A 8 -8.58 -62.83 -29.38
CA ALA A 8 -7.80 -63.88 -28.72
C ALA A 8 -6.30 -63.52 -28.53
N ALA A 9 -5.88 -63.59 -27.26
CA ALA A 9 -4.62 -63.16 -26.65
C ALA A 9 -3.31 -63.80 -27.19
N LEU A 10 -2.17 -63.40 -26.57
CA LEU A 10 -0.79 -63.93 -26.71
C LEU A 10 -0.08 -63.48 -28.02
N VAL A 11 1.21 -63.11 -28.15
CA VAL A 11 2.45 -62.97 -27.31
C VAL A 11 3.18 -61.70 -27.89
N ALA A 12 4.02 -60.87 -27.22
CA ALA A 12 4.84 -61.01 -26.01
C ALA A 12 4.96 -59.71 -25.18
N ALA A 13 5.78 -59.77 -24.13
CA ALA A 13 6.34 -58.70 -23.32
C ALA A 13 7.52 -57.95 -23.97
N ALA A 14 7.59 -56.64 -23.77
CA ALA A 14 8.83 -55.86 -23.79
C ALA A 14 8.78 -54.79 -22.69
N VAL A 15 9.53 -55.02 -21.61
CA VAL A 15 9.64 -54.11 -20.47
C VAL A 15 10.53 -52.93 -20.84
N THR A 16 10.02 -51.71 -20.67
CA THR A 16 10.88 -50.57 -20.34
C THR A 16 10.17 -49.67 -19.34
N ALA A 17 10.58 -49.75 -18.07
CA ALA A 17 10.08 -48.86 -17.03
C ALA A 17 10.63 -47.45 -17.26
N ALA A 18 9.83 -46.57 -17.86
CA ALA A 18 10.08 -45.13 -17.84
C ALA A 18 9.84 -44.62 -16.42
N ILE A 19 10.90 -44.58 -15.62
CA ILE A 19 10.89 -44.04 -14.25
C ILE A 19 10.43 -42.58 -14.33
N PHE A 20 9.28 -42.27 -13.73
CA PHE A 20 8.87 -40.90 -13.44
C PHE A 20 9.80 -40.33 -12.36
N ALA A 21 10.95 -39.79 -12.79
CA ALA A 21 11.69 -38.86 -11.98
C ALA A 21 10.83 -37.58 -11.85
N PRO A 22 10.47 -37.13 -10.64
CA PRO A 22 9.87 -35.83 -10.48
C PRO A 22 10.91 -34.80 -10.92
N ALA A 23 10.62 -34.04 -11.98
CA ALA A 23 11.44 -32.90 -12.36
C ALA A 23 11.42 -31.89 -11.21
N THR A 24 12.48 -31.90 -10.40
CA THR A 24 12.71 -30.88 -9.38
C THR A 24 12.95 -29.57 -10.10
N LEU A 25 11.88 -28.80 -10.30
CA LEU A 25 11.95 -27.41 -10.71
C LEU A 25 12.79 -26.67 -9.67
N ALA A 26 14.08 -26.50 -10.00
CA ALA A 26 15.01 -25.74 -9.20
C ALA A 26 14.52 -24.29 -9.18
N VAL A 27 13.79 -23.92 -8.13
CA VAL A 27 13.38 -22.53 -7.90
C VAL A 27 14.63 -21.68 -7.95
N PRO A 28 14.77 -20.73 -8.90
CA PRO A 28 16.00 -19.98 -9.07
C PRO A 28 16.32 -19.24 -7.77
N ALA A 29 17.54 -19.43 -7.25
CA ALA A 29 17.97 -18.98 -5.93
C ALA A 29 17.77 -17.46 -5.68
N ARG A 30 17.60 -16.68 -6.76
CA ARG A 30 17.25 -15.26 -6.77
C ARG A 30 15.97 -14.92 -6.00
N ALA A 31 15.00 -15.85 -5.90
CA ALA A 31 13.74 -15.62 -5.19
C ALA A 31 13.87 -15.59 -3.65
N LYS A 32 14.89 -16.24 -3.07
CA LYS A 32 15.10 -16.24 -1.61
C LYS A 32 15.81 -14.98 -1.11
N SER A 33 16.75 -14.41 -1.88
CA SER A 33 17.49 -13.22 -1.45
C SER A 33 16.64 -11.94 -1.39
N GLN A 34 15.66 -11.78 -2.28
CA GLN A 34 14.72 -10.66 -2.22
C GLN A 34 13.73 -10.78 -1.05
N ARG A 35 13.28 -11.99 -0.71
CA ARG A 35 12.40 -12.20 0.45
C ARG A 35 13.09 -11.87 1.77
N HIS A 36 14.37 -12.22 1.93
CA HIS A 36 15.14 -11.87 3.13
C HIS A 36 15.35 -10.36 3.30
N ARG A 37 15.70 -9.63 2.22
CA ARG A 37 15.86 -8.16 2.30
C ARG A 37 14.57 -7.42 2.68
N ALA A 38 13.40 -7.94 2.30
CA ALA A 38 12.13 -7.33 2.68
C ALA A 38 11.81 -7.51 4.18
N SER A 39 12.19 -8.65 4.79
CA SER A 39 12.01 -8.91 6.22
C SER A 39 13.09 -8.28 7.11
N GLU A 40 14.28 -8.00 6.56
CA GLU A 40 15.44 -7.49 7.31
C GLU A 40 15.49 -5.96 7.39
N ARG A 41 14.54 -5.26 6.75
CA ARG A 41 14.19 -3.87 7.09
C ARG A 41 13.40 -3.83 8.42
N LEU A 42 13.97 -4.49 9.43
CA LEU A 42 13.60 -4.46 10.85
C LEU A 42 13.29 -3.02 11.27
N GLU A 43 12.38 -2.88 12.23
CA GLU A 43 11.83 -1.59 12.65
C GLU A 43 12.92 -0.63 13.12
N ILE A 44 13.50 0.13 12.18
CA ILE A 44 14.34 1.29 12.50
C ILE A 44 13.43 2.21 13.31
N PRO A 45 13.81 2.56 14.55
CA PRO A 45 13.04 3.51 15.34
C PRO A 45 12.81 4.77 14.51
N LYS A 46 11.54 5.12 14.31
CA LYS A 46 11.17 6.34 13.61
C LYS A 46 11.53 7.51 14.52
N ASP A 47 12.60 8.20 14.15
CA ASP A 47 13.42 8.98 15.08
C ASP A 47 12.61 10.09 15.78
N PRO A 48 12.50 10.07 17.12
CA PRO A 48 11.90 11.15 17.90
C PRO A 48 12.52 12.54 17.69
N ALA A 49 13.71 12.66 17.11
CA ALA A 49 14.30 13.95 16.76
C ALA A 49 13.61 14.61 15.55
N ALA A 50 13.09 13.83 14.59
CA ALA A 50 12.26 14.37 13.50
C ALA A 50 10.86 14.81 14.00
N LEU A 51 10.37 14.20 15.09
CA LEU A 51 9.08 14.49 15.72
C LEU A 51 9.00 15.88 16.38
N ALA A 52 10.11 16.59 16.60
CA ALA A 52 10.09 17.91 17.22
C ALA A 52 9.68 19.04 16.24
N ALA A 53 9.82 18.83 14.93
CA ALA A 53 9.52 19.83 13.91
C ALA A 53 8.08 19.73 13.35
N SER A 54 7.38 18.61 13.57
CA SER A 54 6.06 18.33 12.97
C SER A 54 4.86 18.62 13.88
N ASN A 55 5.08 19.15 15.08
CA ASN A 55 4.01 19.67 15.95
C ASN A 55 3.68 21.15 15.62
N THR A 56 4.16 21.68 14.50
CA THR A 56 3.48 22.80 13.86
C THR A 56 2.07 22.35 13.49
N ASP A 57 1.07 23.13 13.88
CA ASP A 57 -0.32 22.92 13.45
C ASP A 57 -0.34 22.66 11.93
N MET A 58 -1.10 21.64 11.52
CA MET A 58 -1.53 21.55 10.12
C MET A 58 -2.10 22.92 9.73
N PRO A 59 -1.58 23.58 8.70
CA PRO A 59 -2.14 24.85 8.25
C PRO A 59 -3.49 24.60 7.57
N HIS A 60 -4.54 24.41 8.38
CA HIS A 60 -5.92 24.27 7.90
C HIS A 60 -6.39 25.49 7.09
N ASP A 61 -5.72 26.63 7.27
CA ASP A 61 -5.84 27.85 6.46
C ASP A 61 -4.46 28.46 6.19
N ALA A 62 -3.52 27.73 5.58
CA ALA A 62 -2.16 28.23 5.34
C ALA A 62 -2.16 29.61 4.66
N GLY A 63 -2.81 29.70 3.49
CA GLY A 63 -2.64 30.82 2.56
C GLY A 63 -1.17 31.08 2.17
N LEU A 64 -0.25 30.18 2.55
CA LEU A 64 1.19 30.33 2.35
C LEU A 64 1.50 29.96 0.90
N PRO A 65 2.22 30.80 0.16
CA PRO A 65 2.59 30.48 -1.21
C PRO A 65 3.62 29.34 -1.22
N GLY A 66 3.23 28.20 -1.76
CA GLY A 66 4.14 27.15 -2.24
C GLY A 66 4.23 27.17 -3.77
N ASP A 67 5.22 26.48 -4.33
CA ASP A 67 5.45 26.37 -5.79
C ASP A 67 4.92 25.06 -6.40
N GLY A 68 4.16 24.28 -5.63
CA GLY A 68 3.70 22.94 -5.99
C GLY A 68 4.78 21.88 -5.93
N SER A 69 5.86 22.07 -5.16
CA SER A 69 6.93 21.09 -5.03
C SER A 69 7.58 20.97 -3.65
N ASN A 70 8.10 19.79 -3.35
CA ASN A 70 8.86 19.51 -2.12
C ASN A 70 9.94 18.42 -2.34
N ASN A 71 10.84 18.25 -1.36
CA ASN A 71 11.93 17.27 -1.43
C ASN A 71 11.75 16.05 -0.50
N LEU A 72 10.53 15.49 -0.39
CA LEU A 72 10.25 14.32 0.46
C LEU A 72 11.16 13.11 0.13
N GLN A 73 11.77 12.51 1.15
CA GLN A 73 12.63 11.32 1.01
C GLN A 73 11.91 10.03 1.41
N PHE A 74 12.14 8.96 0.63
CA PHE A 74 11.41 7.69 0.75
C PHE A 74 12.16 6.61 1.55
N ASP A 75 13.34 6.93 2.08
CA ASP A 75 14.26 5.97 2.70
C ASP A 75 13.77 5.43 4.05
N LEU A 76 13.00 6.23 4.79
CA LEU A 76 12.41 5.84 6.07
C LEU A 76 11.03 5.15 5.93
N PHE A 77 10.42 5.20 4.74
CA PHE A 77 9.11 4.59 4.48
C PHE A 77 9.17 3.05 4.47
N ARG A 78 8.16 2.42 5.06
CA ARG A 78 7.99 0.98 5.31
C ARG A 78 6.59 0.53 4.90
N ASP A 79 6.39 -0.79 4.83
CA ASP A 79 5.12 -1.37 4.40
C ASP A 79 3.96 -0.95 5.33
N GLY A 80 2.93 -0.37 4.73
CA GLY A 80 1.75 0.16 5.44
C GLY A 80 1.87 1.59 5.96
N ASP A 81 3.02 2.26 5.81
CA ASP A 81 3.10 3.70 6.12
C ASP A 81 2.13 4.49 5.24
N ILE A 82 1.50 5.51 5.84
CA ILE A 82 0.61 6.43 5.13
C ILE A 82 1.45 7.57 4.57
N ILE A 83 1.16 7.99 3.34
CA ILE A 83 1.74 9.19 2.75
C ILE A 83 0.63 10.19 2.46
N LEU A 84 0.87 11.45 2.85
CA LEU A 84 -0.01 12.58 2.60
C LEU A 84 0.67 13.62 1.72
N GLY A 85 -0.11 14.34 0.93
CA GLY A 85 0.30 15.54 0.20
C GLY A 85 -0.78 16.62 0.33
N PHE A 86 -0.39 17.88 0.48
CA PHE A 86 -1.28 19.03 0.60
C PHE A 86 -0.76 20.20 -0.24
N ASP A 87 -1.67 20.88 -0.93
CA ASP A 87 -1.40 22.17 -1.56
C ASP A 87 -2.09 23.26 -0.73
N ALA A 88 -1.67 24.52 -0.88
CA ALA A 88 -2.18 25.66 -0.10
C ALA A 88 -3.71 25.88 -0.12
N TRP A 89 -4.44 25.18 -1.02
CA TRP A 89 -5.88 25.31 -1.22
C TRP A 89 -6.62 23.97 -1.40
N THR A 90 -5.99 22.83 -1.12
CA THR A 90 -6.62 21.51 -1.32
C THR A 90 -6.89 20.79 0.00
N VAL A 91 -7.91 19.93 0.01
CA VAL A 91 -8.21 19.00 1.11
C VAL A 91 -7.08 17.95 1.29
N GLY A 92 -6.08 17.96 0.40
CA GLY A 92 -4.97 17.04 0.35
C GLY A 92 -5.27 15.74 -0.41
N HIS A 93 -4.25 14.89 -0.46
CA HIS A 93 -4.27 13.56 -1.03
C HIS A 93 -3.58 12.57 -0.07
N ALA A 94 -3.96 11.30 -0.15
CA ALA A 94 -3.49 10.27 0.77
C ALA A 94 -3.37 8.91 0.09
N GLY A 95 -2.45 8.09 0.58
CA GLY A 95 -2.23 6.72 0.12
C GLY A 95 -1.44 5.88 1.13
N VAL A 96 -1.34 4.58 0.88
CA VAL A 96 -0.60 3.62 1.71
C VAL A 96 0.55 3.02 0.93
N LEU A 97 1.75 3.09 1.47
CA LEU A 97 2.97 2.62 0.82
C LEU A 97 3.12 1.09 0.91
N ASP A 98 3.21 0.46 -0.27
CA ASP A 98 3.68 -0.91 -0.46
C ASP A 98 5.21 -0.96 -0.31
N GLY A 99 5.65 -1.30 0.90
CA GLY A 99 7.06 -1.36 1.26
C GLY A 99 7.82 -2.45 0.51
N THR A 100 7.12 -3.42 -0.09
CA THR A 100 7.72 -4.45 -0.94
C THR A 100 8.12 -3.92 -2.33
N ARG A 101 7.60 -2.75 -2.71
CA ARG A 101 7.89 -2.04 -3.97
C ARG A 101 8.72 -0.76 -3.80
N ASN A 102 8.92 -0.27 -2.57
CA ASN A 102 9.62 0.98 -2.33
C ASN A 102 11.14 0.87 -2.58
N ILE A 103 11.53 1.02 -3.86
CA ILE A 103 12.92 0.96 -4.35
C ILE A 103 13.45 2.36 -4.67
N SER A 104 12.61 3.24 -5.20
CA SER A 104 12.92 4.63 -5.54
C SER A 104 11.66 5.48 -5.62
N ALA A 105 11.79 6.80 -5.63
CA ALA A 105 10.68 7.73 -5.84
C ALA A 105 9.89 7.45 -7.15
N TYR A 106 10.55 6.99 -8.22
CA TYR A 106 9.89 6.69 -9.49
C TYR A 106 9.15 5.33 -9.50
N THR A 107 9.20 4.57 -8.41
CA THR A 107 8.54 3.26 -8.36
C THR A 107 7.08 3.40 -7.99
N TYR A 108 6.20 2.69 -8.71
CA TYR A 108 4.79 2.54 -8.39
C TYR A 108 4.62 1.73 -7.09
N CYS A 109 4.56 2.43 -5.97
CA CYS A 109 4.62 1.87 -4.61
C CYS A 109 3.58 2.45 -3.64
N VAL A 110 2.75 3.41 -4.03
CA VAL A 110 1.70 3.96 -3.15
C VAL A 110 0.32 3.53 -3.66
N TRP A 111 -0.44 2.79 -2.85
CA TRP A 111 -1.84 2.49 -3.13
C TRP A 111 -2.71 3.67 -2.69
N SER A 112 -3.47 4.25 -3.61
CA SER A 112 -4.39 5.35 -3.33
C SER A 112 -5.67 5.23 -4.15
N ALA A 113 -6.69 5.98 -3.77
CA ALA A 113 -7.87 6.21 -4.59
C ALA A 113 -7.71 7.58 -5.26
N ILE A 114 -7.77 7.60 -6.59
CA ILE A 114 -7.70 8.82 -7.40
C ILE A 114 -8.80 8.84 -8.46
N LYS A 115 -9.17 10.03 -8.93
CA LYS A 115 -10.15 10.23 -10.00
C LYS A 115 -9.53 9.94 -11.39
N SER A 116 -9.18 8.68 -11.67
CA SER A 116 -8.55 8.26 -12.92
C SER A 116 -9.33 7.17 -13.68
N GLY A 117 -10.26 7.59 -14.53
CA GLY A 117 -10.95 6.68 -15.47
C GLY A 117 -11.66 5.51 -14.80
N ALA A 118 -11.57 4.33 -15.41
CA ALA A 118 -12.28 3.13 -14.96
C ALA A 118 -11.62 2.35 -13.82
N ALA A 119 -10.36 2.65 -13.47
CA ALA A 119 -9.62 1.97 -12.40
C ALA A 119 -9.07 3.03 -11.44
N CYS A 120 -9.85 3.30 -10.39
CA CYS A 120 -9.68 4.48 -9.54
C CYS A 120 -8.83 4.23 -8.30
N VAL A 121 -8.98 3.08 -7.63
CA VAL A 121 -7.96 2.60 -6.70
C VAL A 121 -6.81 1.98 -7.49
N THR A 122 -5.62 2.54 -7.39
CA THR A 122 -4.47 2.15 -8.20
C THR A 122 -3.15 2.39 -7.46
N LEU A 123 -2.04 2.01 -8.10
CA LEU A 123 -0.70 2.38 -7.65
C LEU A 123 -0.26 3.70 -8.28
N GLU A 124 0.37 4.53 -7.47
CA GLU A 124 1.04 5.76 -7.86
C GLU A 124 2.54 5.66 -7.61
N GLN A 125 3.32 6.45 -8.35
CA GLN A 125 4.74 6.63 -8.05
C GLN A 125 4.87 7.40 -6.74
N GLY A 126 5.74 6.95 -5.82
CA GLY A 126 5.96 7.67 -4.56
C GLY A 126 6.34 9.15 -4.78
N GLY A 127 7.21 9.39 -5.77
CA GLY A 127 7.67 10.72 -6.18
C GLY A 127 6.56 11.66 -6.68
N LYS A 128 5.34 11.17 -6.97
CA LYS A 128 4.19 12.05 -7.21
C LYS A 128 3.95 13.00 -6.02
N TYR A 129 4.20 12.52 -4.81
CA TYR A 129 4.01 13.32 -3.59
C TYR A 129 5.02 14.47 -3.42
N ARG A 130 6.03 14.58 -4.31
CA ARG A 130 6.91 15.75 -4.43
C ARG A 130 6.32 16.88 -5.28
N HIS A 131 5.10 16.71 -5.80
CA HIS A 131 4.34 17.72 -6.55
C HIS A 131 3.16 18.29 -5.74
N TYR A 132 3.34 18.34 -4.43
CA TYR A 132 2.50 19.07 -3.47
C TYR A 132 3.38 20.10 -2.79
N ASP A 133 2.80 21.18 -2.28
CA ASP A 133 3.51 22.14 -1.43
C ASP A 133 4.07 21.42 -0.19
N TRP A 134 3.21 20.75 0.59
CA TRP A 134 3.61 19.94 1.74
C TRP A 134 3.42 18.44 1.47
N ALA A 135 4.33 17.61 1.97
CA ALA A 135 4.14 16.15 2.00
C ALA A 135 4.68 15.50 3.26
N PHE A 136 3.97 14.48 3.74
CA PHE A 136 4.23 13.84 5.04
C PHE A 136 4.21 12.32 4.94
N GLY A 137 5.10 11.67 5.69
CA GLY A 137 5.03 10.25 6.01
C GLY A 137 4.49 10.04 7.42
N LEU A 138 3.40 9.29 7.56
CA LEU A 138 2.81 8.92 8.84
C LEU A 138 2.95 7.42 9.12
N TYR A 139 3.09 7.06 10.39
CA TYR A 139 2.96 5.70 10.88
C TYR A 139 1.96 5.62 12.01
N VAL A 140 1.45 4.41 12.29
CA VAL A 140 0.48 4.16 13.35
C VAL A 140 1.19 3.44 14.50
N PRO A 141 1.53 4.11 15.62
CA PRO A 141 2.23 3.47 16.74
C PRO A 141 1.41 2.34 17.37
N GLY A 142 2.08 1.43 18.09
CA GLY A 142 1.40 0.29 18.69
C GLY A 142 0.76 -0.66 17.67
N THR A 143 1.22 -0.63 16.42
CA THR A 143 0.94 -1.67 15.40
C THR A 143 2.21 -2.48 15.14
N THR A 144 2.03 -3.77 14.90
CA THR A 144 3.11 -4.64 14.40
C THR A 144 3.29 -4.44 12.89
N LEU A 145 4.47 -4.77 12.35
CA LEU A 145 4.67 -4.86 10.90
C LEU A 145 3.63 -5.77 10.22
N ALA A 146 3.19 -6.85 10.87
CA ALA A 146 2.14 -7.73 10.34
C ALA A 146 0.80 -7.01 10.16
N GLN A 147 0.39 -6.17 11.12
CA GLN A 147 -0.82 -5.35 11.02
C GLN A 147 -0.69 -4.26 9.94
N ARG A 148 0.47 -3.59 9.84
CA ARG A 148 0.72 -2.59 8.78
C ARG A 148 0.71 -3.22 7.38
N SER A 149 1.33 -4.40 7.21
CA SER A 149 1.24 -5.20 5.99
C SER A 149 -0.18 -5.72 5.70
N ALA A 150 -0.97 -6.04 6.73
CA ALA A 150 -2.37 -6.44 6.56
C ALA A 150 -3.22 -5.24 6.09
N ALA A 151 -3.08 -4.08 6.74
CA ALA A 151 -3.70 -2.83 6.30
C ALA A 151 -3.35 -2.54 4.84
N ARG A 152 -2.05 -2.55 4.46
CA ARG A 152 -1.59 -2.38 3.08
C ARG A 152 -2.17 -3.40 2.10
N ARG A 153 -2.30 -4.68 2.49
CA ARG A 153 -2.97 -5.71 1.67
C ARG A 153 -4.44 -5.41 1.44
N PHE A 154 -5.17 -5.01 2.49
CA PHE A 154 -6.58 -4.60 2.38
C PHE A 154 -6.74 -3.51 1.32
N VAL A 155 -5.86 -2.50 1.32
CA VAL A 155 -5.85 -1.43 0.31
C VAL A 155 -5.67 -1.98 -1.10
N SER A 156 -4.69 -2.86 -1.29
CA SER A 156 -4.38 -3.45 -2.60
C SER A 156 -5.48 -4.38 -3.12
N TYR A 157 -6.33 -4.94 -2.25
CA TYR A 157 -7.49 -5.72 -2.67
C TYR A 157 -8.65 -4.87 -3.20
N GLN A 158 -8.63 -3.55 -3.00
CA GLN A 158 -9.61 -2.63 -3.57
C GLN A 158 -9.22 -2.16 -4.98
N ALA A 159 -8.14 -2.70 -5.58
CA ALA A 159 -7.62 -2.25 -6.87
C ALA A 159 -8.69 -2.27 -7.97
N GLY A 160 -8.89 -1.13 -8.64
CA GLY A 160 -9.92 -0.93 -9.66
C GLY A 160 -11.23 -0.32 -9.13
N GLU A 161 -11.53 -0.42 -7.84
CA GLU A 161 -12.79 0.10 -7.26
C GLU A 161 -12.95 1.63 -7.47
N PRO A 162 -14.19 2.15 -7.56
CA PRO A 162 -14.47 3.51 -8.06
C PRO A 162 -14.15 4.63 -7.05
N TYR A 163 -13.73 5.78 -7.59
CA TYR A 163 -13.50 7.01 -6.81
C TYR A 163 -14.78 7.83 -6.63
N VAL A 164 -15.24 8.01 -5.39
CA VAL A 164 -16.39 8.84 -5.04
C VAL A 164 -16.15 9.58 -3.72
N LEU A 165 -15.78 10.86 -3.80
CA LEU A 165 -15.57 11.75 -2.64
C LEU A 165 -16.78 11.79 -1.69
N ALA A 166 -18.00 11.79 -2.22
CA ALA A 166 -19.23 11.85 -1.43
C ALA A 166 -19.64 10.52 -0.79
N SER A 167 -18.85 9.44 -0.92
CA SER A 167 -19.17 8.15 -0.30
C SER A 167 -19.12 8.24 1.23
N ALA A 168 -20.07 7.60 1.92
CA ALA A 168 -20.05 7.47 3.37
C ALA A 168 -18.79 6.71 3.83
N LYS A 169 -18.22 7.00 5.02
CA LYS A 169 -17.09 6.21 5.53
C LYS A 169 -17.40 4.71 5.68
N THR A 170 -18.68 4.34 5.85
CA THR A 170 -19.17 2.96 5.96
C THR A 170 -19.41 2.21 4.64
N ASP A 171 -19.30 2.86 3.47
CA ASP A 171 -19.57 2.24 2.16
C ASP A 171 -18.29 1.66 1.54
N PHE A 172 -17.98 0.39 1.81
CA PHE A 172 -16.75 -0.26 1.34
C PHE A 172 -16.72 -0.57 -0.18
N THR A 173 -17.71 -0.10 -0.97
CA THR A 173 -17.75 -0.27 -2.44
C THR A 173 -17.26 0.95 -3.21
N ARG A 174 -16.95 2.06 -2.53
CA ARG A 174 -16.56 3.33 -3.16
C ARG A 174 -15.52 4.05 -2.31
N TRP A 175 -14.49 4.57 -2.95
CA TRP A 175 -13.29 5.05 -2.26
C TRP A 175 -12.99 6.51 -2.52
N TYR A 176 -12.30 7.12 -1.57
CA TYR A 176 -11.57 8.37 -1.76
C TYR A 176 -10.25 8.28 -0.98
N CYS A 177 -9.34 9.20 -1.28
CA CYS A 177 -7.91 9.07 -0.97
C CYS A 177 -7.61 8.74 0.49
N SER A 178 -8.26 9.38 1.46
CA SER A 178 -8.04 9.25 2.91
C SER A 178 -8.85 8.15 3.60
N LYS A 179 -10.09 7.89 3.16
CA LYS A 179 -10.90 6.75 3.65
C LYS A 179 -10.23 5.41 3.38
N LEU A 180 -9.51 5.31 2.27
CA LEU A 180 -8.87 4.07 1.85
C LEU A 180 -7.75 3.61 2.84
N PRO A 181 -6.79 4.45 3.26
CA PRO A 181 -5.91 4.21 4.41
C PRO A 181 -6.66 3.93 5.72
N TRP A 182 -7.64 4.77 6.08
CA TRP A 182 -8.42 4.64 7.32
C TRP A 182 -9.10 3.26 7.41
N ALA A 183 -9.78 2.82 6.36
CA ALA A 183 -10.47 1.53 6.31
C ALA A 183 -9.49 0.35 6.46
N GLY A 184 -8.29 0.45 5.88
CA GLY A 184 -7.23 -0.54 6.05
C GLY A 184 -6.80 -0.67 7.50
N TYR A 185 -6.53 0.44 8.18
CA TYR A 185 -6.13 0.43 9.59
C TYR A 185 -7.28 0.07 10.55
N LYS A 186 -8.49 0.55 10.30
CA LYS A 186 -9.68 0.25 11.09
C LYS A 186 -10.04 -1.23 11.05
N SER A 187 -9.97 -1.86 9.87
CA SER A 187 -10.33 -3.27 9.71
C SER A 187 -9.20 -4.25 10.06
N GLN A 188 -7.93 -3.90 9.82
CA GLN A 188 -6.80 -4.85 9.96
C GLN A 188 -5.96 -4.64 11.22
N ALA A 189 -6.06 -3.49 11.88
CA ALA A 189 -5.30 -3.16 13.09
C ALA A 189 -6.19 -2.70 14.26
N SER A 190 -7.51 -2.56 14.06
CA SER A 190 -8.45 -1.95 15.01
C SER A 190 -8.10 -0.51 15.38
N ARG A 191 -7.49 0.24 14.44
CA ARG A 191 -7.03 1.62 14.63
C ARG A 191 -7.94 2.61 13.92
N ASP A 192 -8.46 3.62 14.61
CA ASP A 192 -9.43 4.57 14.08
C ASP A 192 -8.77 5.91 13.82
N LEU A 193 -8.35 6.12 12.57
CA LEU A 193 -7.56 7.28 12.16
C LEU A 193 -8.49 8.42 11.72
N ASP A 194 -9.32 8.92 12.64
CA ASP A 194 -10.44 9.84 12.37
C ASP A 194 -10.56 10.88 13.50
N SER A 195 -9.73 11.91 13.42
CA SER A 195 -9.50 12.88 14.50
C SER A 195 -10.76 13.61 14.99
N ASN A 196 -11.77 13.76 14.13
CA ASN A 196 -13.03 14.45 14.45
C ASN A 196 -14.25 13.52 14.53
N GLY A 197 -14.13 12.24 14.13
CA GLY A 197 -15.19 11.24 14.19
C GLY A 197 -16.33 11.43 13.16
N GLY A 198 -16.17 12.37 12.22
CA GLY A 198 -17.22 12.91 11.36
C GLY A 198 -17.72 11.98 10.25
N TYR A 199 -18.48 12.53 9.29
CA TYR A 199 -19.07 11.72 8.22
C TYR A 199 -18.04 11.23 7.19
N TRP A 200 -17.03 12.05 6.92
CA TRP A 200 -15.88 11.74 6.07
C TRP A 200 -14.60 11.75 6.91
N VAL A 201 -13.60 10.99 6.48
CA VAL A 201 -12.24 11.05 7.03
C VAL A 201 -11.37 11.84 6.07
N THR A 202 -10.90 13.02 6.43
CA THR A 202 -10.05 13.82 5.54
C THR A 202 -8.57 13.40 5.63
N PRO A 203 -7.70 13.78 4.68
CA PRO A 203 -6.25 13.69 4.85
C PRO A 203 -5.77 14.47 6.10
N ALA A 204 -6.46 15.55 6.46
CA ALA A 204 -6.21 16.30 7.68
C ALA A 204 -6.56 15.50 8.95
N ASP A 205 -7.61 14.67 8.92
CA ASP A 205 -7.90 13.74 10.03
C ASP A 205 -6.78 12.73 10.21
N LEU A 206 -6.27 12.15 9.11
CA LEU A 206 -5.13 11.23 9.19
C LEU A 206 -3.88 11.87 9.82
N TYR A 207 -3.62 13.16 9.56
CA TYR A 207 -2.50 13.89 10.16
C TYR A 207 -2.72 14.18 11.66
N ASN A 208 -3.90 14.69 12.02
CA ASN A 208 -4.18 15.20 13.36
C ASN A 208 -4.62 14.11 14.36
N ASP A 209 -4.87 12.89 13.88
CA ASP A 209 -5.34 11.79 14.71
C ASP A 209 -4.29 11.29 15.71
N ALA A 210 -4.72 11.06 16.96
CA ALA A 210 -3.84 10.68 18.06
C ALA A 210 -3.25 9.26 17.93
N GLU A 211 -3.74 8.43 17.01
CA GLU A 211 -3.16 7.13 16.64
C GLU A 211 -2.16 7.21 15.47
N THR A 212 -1.92 8.36 14.83
CA THR A 212 -0.84 8.52 13.83
C THR A 212 0.31 9.38 14.37
N ARG A 213 1.51 9.21 13.79
CA ARG A 213 2.67 10.06 14.05
C ARG A 213 3.41 10.34 12.75
N VAL A 214 3.76 11.61 12.54
CA VAL A 214 4.67 12.02 11.46
C VAL A 214 6.07 11.44 11.73
N PHE A 215 6.73 10.94 10.68
CA PHE A 215 8.14 10.52 10.73
C PHE A 215 8.98 11.08 9.57
N ALA A 216 8.32 11.70 8.59
CA ALA A 216 8.94 12.41 7.48
C ALA A 216 8.04 13.58 7.10
N ALA A 217 8.64 14.73 6.80
CA ALA A 217 7.96 15.93 6.34
C ALA A 217 8.82 16.62 5.28
N ALA A 218 8.19 17.30 4.33
CA ALA A 218 8.84 18.17 3.36
C ALA A 218 7.90 19.30 2.94
N ASN A 219 8.52 20.43 2.63
CA ASN A 219 8.03 21.63 1.95
C ASN A 219 9.23 22.22 1.18
#